data_AF-A0A439CTH0-F1
#
_entry.id   AF-A0A439CTH0-F1
#
_cell.length_a   1.000
_cell.length_b   1.000
_cell.length_c   1.000
_cell.angle_alpha   90.00
_cell.angle_beta   90.00
_cell.angle_gamma   90.00
#
_symmetry.space_group_name_H-M   'P 1'
#
loop_
_entity.id
_entity.type
_entity.pdbx_description
1 polymer ?
#
loop_
_entity_poly.entity_id
_entity_poly.type
_entity_poly.pdbx_seq_one_letter_code
_entity_poly.pdbx_strand_id
1 'polypeptide(L)' 'MERMSGILAIPVGDFEVDGPSLGSYGLDSMVGTEMRSWLFKEFGLDYSFQKLLSKTLTFSALASVVAKKLGVLEAGGEDE' A
#
# COMPACT_ATOMS: atom_id res chain seq x y z
N MET A 1 8.98 -5.18 0.96
CA MET A 1 8.78 -5.57 -0.46
C MET A 1 8.42 -7.05 -0.62
N GLU A 2 9.04 -7.98 0.12
CA GLU A 2 8.74 -9.43 0.02
C GLU A 2 7.25 -9.78 0.13
N ARG A 3 6.52 -9.15 1.07
CA ARG A 3 5.08 -9.40 1.21
C ARG A 3 4.27 -8.94 0.00
N MET A 4 4.68 -7.84 -0.65
CA MET A 4 4.05 -7.33 -1.88
C MET A 4 4.32 -8.26 -3.06
N SER A 5 5.53 -8.81 -3.14
CA SER A 5 5.86 -9.83 -4.12
C SER A 5 4.94 -11.04 -4.04
N GLY A 6 4.66 -11.53 -2.84
CA GLY A 6 3.73 -12.65 -2.63
C GLY A 6 2.28 -12.34 -3.03
N ILE A 7 1.76 -11.16 -2.64
CA ILE A 7 0.36 -10.77 -2.90
C ILE A 7 0.14 -10.44 -4.38
N LEU A 8 1.09 -9.76 -5.02
CA LEU A 8 0.98 -9.30 -6.41
C LEU A 8 1.51 -10.33 -7.42
N ALA A 9 2.14 -11.41 -6.95
CA ALA A 9 2.84 -12.39 -7.79
C ALA A 9 3.88 -11.76 -8.75
N ILE A 10 4.55 -10.69 -8.29
CA ILE A 10 5.59 -9.96 -9.03
C ILE A 10 6.93 -10.14 -8.32
N PRO A 11 8.04 -10.37 -9.03
CA PRO A 11 9.37 -10.47 -8.41
C PRO A 11 9.74 -9.25 -7.59
N VAL A 12 10.41 -9.43 -6.45
CA VAL A 12 10.81 -8.32 -5.56
C VAL A 12 11.64 -7.25 -6.30
N GLY A 13 12.46 -7.65 -7.28
CA GLY A 13 13.32 -6.75 -8.07
C GLY A 13 12.58 -5.88 -9.09
N ASP A 14 11.31 -6.16 -9.36
CA ASP A 14 10.52 -5.46 -10.39
C ASP A 14 9.66 -4.34 -9.79
N PHE A 15 9.73 -4.12 -8.48
CA PHE A 15 9.00 -3.05 -7.82
C PHE A 15 9.84 -1.78 -7.71
N GLU A 16 9.20 -0.65 -7.99
CA GLU A 16 9.77 0.68 -7.82
C GLU A 16 9.08 1.38 -6.65
N VAL A 17 9.84 1.80 -5.63
CA VAL A 17 9.28 2.33 -4.38
C VAL A 17 8.53 3.65 -4.59
N ASP A 18 9.12 4.55 -5.38
CA ASP A 18 8.57 5.86 -5.75
C ASP A 18 8.09 5.89 -7.22
N GLY A 19 7.90 4.72 -7.83
CA GLY A 19 7.52 4.57 -9.24
C GLY A 19 6.01 4.69 -9.49
N PRO A 20 5.41 3.80 -10.30
CA PRO A 20 3.99 3.89 -10.61
C PRO A 20 3.12 3.57 -9.38
N SER A 21 1.81 3.83 -9.48
CA SER A 21 0.90 3.52 -8.39
C SER A 21 0.74 2.02 -8.17
N LEU A 22 0.34 1.63 -6.97
CA LEU A 22 0.01 0.25 -6.61
C LEU A 22 -0.98 -0.39 -7.60
N GLY A 23 -1.97 0.38 -8.04
CA GLY A 23 -2.96 -0.08 -9.03
C GLY A 23 -2.33 -0.45 -10.38
N SER A 24 -1.20 0.15 -10.75
CA SER A 24 -0.47 -0.18 -11.98
C SER A 24 0.20 -1.55 -11.95
N TYR A 25 0.42 -2.12 -10.77
CA TYR A 25 0.98 -3.47 -10.60
C TYR A 25 -0.07 -4.59 -10.72
N GLY A 26 -1.23 -4.31 -11.33
CA GLY A 26 -2.24 -5.32 -11.62
C GLY A 26 -3.17 -5.65 -10.45
N LEU A 27 -3.45 -4.66 -9.58
CA LEU A 27 -4.35 -4.84 -8.45
C LEU A 27 -5.80 -5.10 -8.94
N ASP A 28 -6.21 -6.36 -8.97
CA ASP A 28 -7.60 -6.77 -9.27
C ASP A 28 -8.43 -6.98 -7.99
N SER A 29 -9.68 -7.42 -8.16
CA SER A 29 -10.62 -7.64 -7.05
C SER A 29 -10.15 -8.68 -6.02
N MET A 30 -9.53 -9.79 -6.45
CA MET A 30 -9.04 -10.84 -5.56
C MET A 30 -7.77 -10.40 -4.84
N VAL A 31 -6.79 -9.90 -5.59
CA VAL A 31 -5.53 -9.38 -5.04
C VAL A 31 -5.78 -8.21 -4.09
N GLY A 32 -6.69 -7.30 -4.44
CA GLY A 32 -7.11 -6.21 -3.58
C GLY A 32 -7.73 -6.68 -2.27
N THR A 33 -8.51 -7.76 -2.29
CA THR A 33 -9.09 -8.35 -1.07
C THR A 33 -8.01 -8.94 -0.17
N GLU A 34 -7.03 -9.64 -0.74
CA GLU A 34 -5.89 -10.16 0.01
C GLU A 34 -5.06 -9.02 0.62
N MET A 35 -4.79 -7.98 -0.16
CA MET A 35 -4.02 -6.82 0.28
C MET A 35 -4.69 -6.09 1.44
N ARG A 36 -6.00 -5.82 1.36
CA ARG A 36 -6.76 -5.19 2.45
C ARG A 36 -6.76 -6.06 3.70
N SER A 37 -6.96 -7.37 3.53
CA SER A 37 -6.94 -8.32 4.65
C SER A 37 -5.59 -8.33 5.34
N TRP A 38 -4.50 -8.29 4.58
CA TRP A 38 -3.15 -8.20 5.12
C TRP A 38 -2.90 -6.86 5.85
N LEU A 39 -3.24 -5.73 5.25
CA LEU A 39 -3.09 -4.41 5.87
C LEU A 39 -3.82 -4.30 7.21
N PHE A 40 -5.03 -4.88 7.28
CA PHE A 40 -5.81 -4.92 8.50
C PHE A 40 -5.19 -5.85 9.55
N LYS A 41 -4.80 -7.07 9.17
CA LYS A 41 -4.26 -8.06 10.11
C LYS A 41 -2.92 -7.63 10.71
N GLU A 42 -2.01 -7.08 9.90
CA GLU A 42 -0.67 -6.75 10.39
C GLU A 42 -0.58 -5.35 11.02
N PHE A 43 -1.37 -4.38 10.53
CA PHE A 43 -1.22 -2.99 10.95
C PHE A 43 -2.51 -2.39 11.54
N GLY A 44 -3.61 -3.15 11.59
CA GLY A 44 -4.92 -2.62 11.95
C GLY A 44 -5.43 -1.54 10.99
N LEU A 45 -4.88 -1.48 9.77
CA LEU A 45 -5.22 -0.47 8.78
C LEU A 45 -6.42 -0.93 7.95
N ASP A 46 -7.60 -0.40 8.23
CA ASP A 46 -8.76 -0.55 7.35
C ASP A 46 -8.63 0.41 6.15
N TYR A 47 -8.21 -0.15 5.02
CA TYR A 47 -7.97 0.59 3.79
C TYR A 47 -8.97 0.14 2.72
N SER A 48 -9.64 1.08 2.05
CA SER A 48 -10.63 0.75 1.03
C SER A 48 -9.96 0.38 -0.30
N PHE A 49 -10.63 -0.45 -1.09
CA PHE A 49 -10.12 -0.85 -2.41
C PHE A 49 -9.92 0.35 -3.35
N GLN A 50 -10.82 1.33 -3.30
CA GLN A 50 -10.68 2.58 -4.08
C GLN A 50 -9.41 3.34 -3.74
N LYS A 51 -9.00 3.37 -2.45
CA LYS A 51 -7.75 4.01 -2.05
C LYS A 51 -6.54 3.23 -2.59
N LEU A 52 -6.58 1.89 -2.57
CA LEU A 52 -5.53 1.05 -3.16
C LEU A 52 -5.38 1.27 -4.67
N LEU A 53 -6.48 1.55 -5.37
CA LEU A 53 -6.49 1.85 -6.80
C LEU A 53 -6.16 3.32 -7.13
N SER A 54 -5.87 4.16 -6.14
CA SER A 54 -5.53 5.56 -6.39
C SER A 54 -4.31 5.66 -7.30
N LYS A 55 -4.38 6.55 -8.31
CA LYS A 55 -3.26 6.84 -9.22
C LYS A 55 -2.05 7.48 -8.54
N THR A 56 -2.23 7.97 -7.31
CA THR A 56 -1.17 8.63 -6.53
C THR A 56 -0.58 7.74 -5.44
N LEU A 57 -1.14 6.56 -5.21
CA LEU A 57 -0.68 5.67 -4.14
C LEU A 57 0.50 4.83 -4.62
N THR A 58 1.72 5.24 -4.34
CA THR A 58 2.95 4.45 -4.53
C THR A 58 3.20 3.54 -3.32
N PHE A 59 4.20 2.66 -3.39
CA PHE A 59 4.63 1.87 -2.22
C PHE A 59 5.15 2.76 -1.10
N SER A 60 5.89 3.82 -1.44
CA SER A 60 6.37 4.84 -0.49
C SER A 60 5.21 5.57 0.20
N ALA A 61 4.18 5.96 -0.55
CA ALA A 61 2.99 6.60 -0.01
C ALA A 61 2.21 5.65 0.92
N LEU A 62 2.05 4.37 0.54
CA LEU A 62 1.42 3.37 1.40
C LEU A 62 2.22 3.14 2.69
N ALA A 63 3.56 3.06 2.60
CA ALA A 63 4.42 2.90 3.76
C ALA A 63 4.26 4.08 4.73
N SER A 64 4.16 5.31 4.22
CA SER A 64 3.87 6.51 5.01
C SER A 64 2.52 6.42 5.72
N VAL A 65 1.47 5.93 5.04
CA VAL A 65 0.15 5.72 5.65
C VAL A 65 0.23 4.69 6.79
N VAL A 66 0.94 3.58 6.58
CA VAL A 66 1.13 2.55 7.62
C VAL A 66 1.92 3.10 8.80
N ALA A 67 3.01 3.83 8.54
CA ALA A 67 3.83 4.43 9.59
C ALA A 67 3.06 5.46 10.44
N LYS A 68 2.19 6.27 9.81
CA LYS A 68 1.25 7.15 10.52
C LYS A 68 0.26 6.34 11.37
N LYS A 69 -0.31 5.25 10.82
CA LYS A 69 -1.23 4.36 11.56
C LYS A 69 -0.58 3.73 12.79
N LEU A 70 0.70 3.40 12.71
CA LEU A 70 1.48 2.82 13.81
C LEU A 70 2.02 3.88 14.79
N GLY A 71 1.83 5.17 14.53
CA GLY A 71 2.36 6.26 15.36
C GLY A 71 3.87 6.42 15.28
N VAL A 72 4.51 5.89 14.23
CA VAL A 72 5.97 5.99 14.00
C VAL A 72 6.32 7.29 13.28
N LEU A 73 5.40 7.79 12.47
CA LEU A 73 5.45 9.15 11.92
C LEU A 73 4.33 9.95 12.56
N GLU A 74 4.66 11.16 13.00
CA GLU A 74 3.65 12.16 13.33
C GLU A 74 2.71 12.30 12.12
N ALA A 75 1.43 12.55 12.38
CA ALA A 75 0.54 13.06 11.36
C ALA A 75 1.01 14.48 11.02
N GLY A 76 2.09 14.58 10.23
CA GLY A 76 2.62 15.84 9.76
C GLY A 76 1.45 16.61 9.16
N GLY A 77 1.20 17.78 9.75
CA GLY A 77 0.11 18.66 9.40
C GLY A 77 0.01 18.77 7.89
N GLU A 78 -1.20 18.58 7.40
CA GLU A 78 -1.64 19.23 6.18
C GLU A 78 -1.76 20.73 6.54
N ASP A 79 -0.61 21.38 6.76
CA ASP A 79 -0.55 22.83 6.85
C ASP A 79 -0.60 23.37 5.42
N GLU A 80 -1.84 23.73 5.05
CA GLU A 80 -2.29 24.68 4.02
C GLU A 80 -2.22 24.29 2.53
#